data_AF-A0A1Y4U0S9-F1
#
_entry.id   AF-A0A1Y4U0S9-F1
#
_cell.length_a   1.000
_cell.length_b   1.000
_cell.length_c   1.000
_cell.angle_alpha   90.00
_cell.angle_beta   90.00
_cell.angle_gamma   90.00
#
_symmetry.space_group_name_H-M   'P 1'
#
loop_
_entity.id
_entity.type
_entity.pdbx_description
1 polymer ?
#
loop_
_entity_poly.entity_id
_entity_poly.type
_entity_poly.pdbx_seq_one_letter_code
_entity_poly.pdbx_strand_id
1 'polypeptide(L)'
;MEWHTIVSVMFGAIIVVGVVSFLYQLYSLVVIDAKTRGIKHPRFWGLFTTLGNNTGNGLLVYLIRRRNCPVVNITEKDKLEISKKKKATGIGLSFICLGTIGILICQMVL
;
A
#
# COMPACT_ATOMS: atom_id res chain seq x y z
N MET A 1 -34.71 -3.39 -4.70
CA MET A 1 -33.47 -4.18 -4.54
C MET A 1 -32.35 -3.72 -5.49
N GLU A 2 -32.64 -3.24 -6.70
CA GLU A 2 -31.61 -2.81 -7.67
C GLU A 2 -30.72 -1.63 -7.25
N TRP A 3 -31.28 -0.57 -6.64
CA TRP A 3 -30.54 0.66 -6.32
C TRP A 3 -29.40 0.46 -5.31
N HIS A 4 -29.62 -0.37 -4.28
CA HIS A 4 -28.61 -0.64 -3.25
C HIS A 4 -27.44 -1.45 -3.79
N THR A 5 -27.72 -2.42 -4.68
CA THR A 5 -26.68 -3.19 -5.37
C THR A 5 -25.80 -2.29 -6.23
N ILE A 6 -26.39 -1.35 -6.96
CA ILE A 6 -25.64 -0.39 -7.79
C ILE A 6 -24.73 0.48 -6.92
N VAL A 7 -25.25 1.03 -5.82
CA VAL A 7 -24.47 1.86 -4.88
C VAL A 7 -23.34 1.06 -4.22
N SER A 8 -23.61 -0.17 -3.79
CA SER A 8 -22.61 -1.06 -3.21
C SER A 8 -21.47 -1.38 -4.19
N VAL A 9 -21.80 -1.64 -5.47
CA VAL A 9 -20.80 -1.89 -6.53
C VAL A 9 -19.95 -0.65 -6.81
N MET A 10 -20.54 0.55 -6.80
CA MET A 10 -19.78 1.80 -6.96
C MET A 10 -18.76 2.01 -5.82
N PHE A 11 -19.16 1.80 -4.57
CA PHE A 11 -18.22 1.88 -3.44
C PHE A 11 -17.17 0.77 -3.47
N GLY A 12 -17.55 -0.44 -3.91
CA GLY A 12 -16.62 -1.53 -4.17
C GLY A 12 -15.52 -1.13 -5.16
N ALA A 13 -15.88 -0.48 -6.27
CA ALA A 13 -14.91 0.01 -7.25
C ALA A 13 -13.94 1.06 -6.66
N ILE A 14 -14.44 1.96 -5.81
CA ILE A 14 -13.62 2.96 -5.11
C ILE A 14 -12.57 2.28 -4.21
N ILE A 15 -12.98 1.24 -3.47
CA ILE A 15 -12.05 0.46 -2.64
C ILE A 15 -10.99 -0.21 -3.49
N VAL A 16 -11.36 -0.85 -4.60
CA VAL A 16 -10.41 -1.53 -5.49
C VAL A 16 -9.34 -0.54 -5.99
N VAL A 17 -9.75 0.64 -6.46
CA VAL A 17 -8.82 1.68 -6.90
C VAL A 17 -7.91 2.16 -5.77
N GLY A 18 -8.46 2.32 -4.56
CA GLY A 18 -7.71 2.66 -3.35
C GLY A 18 -6.65 1.61 -2.99
N VAL A 19 -7.03 0.34 -2.99
CA VAL A 19 -6.14 -0.81 -2.68
C VAL A 19 -5.02 -0.93 -3.71
N VAL A 20 -5.33 -0.86 -5.01
CA VAL A 20 -4.32 -0.93 -6.07
C VAL A 20 -3.32 0.23 -5.95
N SER A 21 -3.82 1.44 -5.72
CA SER A 21 -2.99 2.63 -5.53
C SER A 21 -2.10 2.51 -4.29
N PHE A 22 -2.64 1.99 -3.18
CA PHE A 22 -1.88 1.74 -1.95
C PHE A 22 -0.77 0.72 -2.17
N LEU A 23 -1.07 -0.41 -2.83
CA LEU A 23 -0.09 -1.46 -3.14
C LEU A 23 1.04 -0.96 -4.04
N TYR A 24 0.72 -0.19 -5.09
CA TYR A 24 1.74 0.38 -5.99
C TYR A 24 2.73 1.27 -5.23
N GLN A 25 2.22 2.09 -4.32
CA GLN A 25 3.05 3.00 -3.57
C GLN A 25 3.85 2.30 -2.48
N LEU A 26 3.25 1.31 -1.80
CA LEU A 26 3.94 0.45 -0.85
C LEU A 26 5.10 -0.30 -1.53
N TYR A 27 4.85 -0.90 -2.71
CA TYR A 27 5.88 -1.51 -3.54
C TYR A 27 7.03 -0.52 -3.82
N SER A 28 6.71 0.68 -4.30
CA SER A 28 7.72 1.68 -4.64
C SER A 28 8.55 2.13 -3.43
N LEU A 29 7.92 2.28 -2.26
CA LEU A 29 8.59 2.60 -1.00
C LEU A 29 9.53 1.49 -0.55
N VAL A 30 9.09 0.23 -0.63
CA VAL A 30 9.92 -0.93 -0.27
C VAL A 30 11.10 -1.08 -1.22
N VAL A 31 10.92 -0.84 -2.53
CA VAL A 31 12.00 -0.89 -3.51
C VAL A 31 13.06 0.18 -3.21
N ILE A 32 12.66 1.40 -2.86
CA ILE A 32 13.59 2.48 -2.49
C ILE A 32 14.29 2.16 -1.17
N ASP A 33 13.57 1.74 -0.14
CA ASP A 33 14.14 1.37 1.17
C ASP A 33 15.11 0.17 1.05
N ALA A 34 14.82 -0.80 0.19
CA ALA A 34 15.73 -1.91 -0.09
C ALA A 34 16.98 -1.46 -0.86
N LYS A 35 16.84 -0.50 -1.78
CA LYS A 35 17.96 0.08 -2.55
C LYS A 35 18.90 0.90 -1.66
N THR A 36 18.37 1.73 -0.76
CA THR A 36 19.19 2.56 0.16
C THR A 36 19.95 1.72 1.19
N ARG A 37 19.44 0.53 1.51
CA ARG A 37 20.09 -0.47 2.39
C ARG A 37 21.00 -1.44 1.65
N GLY A 38 21.13 -1.35 0.33
CA GLY A 38 22.01 -2.22 -0.46
C GLY A 38 21.55 -3.69 -0.52
N ILE A 39 20.26 -3.97 -0.38
CA ILE A 39 19.73 -5.35 -0.47
C ILE A 39 19.81 -5.81 -1.94
N LYS A 40 20.43 -6.97 -2.21
CA LYS A 40 20.71 -7.50 -3.57
C LYS A 40 19.52 -7.47 -4.55
N HIS A 41 18.30 -7.79 -4.10
CA HIS A 41 17.12 -7.93 -4.96
C HIS A 41 15.94 -7.05 -4.50
N PRO A 42 16.01 -5.71 -4.68
CA PRO A 42 15.00 -4.78 -4.14
C PRO A 42 13.60 -5.00 -4.74
N ARG A 43 13.51 -5.37 -6.03
CA ARG A 43 12.23 -5.67 -6.70
C ARG A 43 11.55 -6.93 -6.15
N PHE A 44 12.34 -7.94 -5.78
CA PHE A 44 11.82 -9.17 -5.19
C PHE A 44 11.18 -8.90 -3.82
N TRP A 45 11.86 -8.10 -2.98
CA TRP A 45 11.30 -7.70 -1.69
C TRP A 45 10.06 -6.82 -1.84
N GLY A 46 10.05 -5.89 -2.81
CA GLY A 46 8.86 -5.12 -3.14
C GLY A 46 7.67 -6.02 -3.49
N LEU A 47 7.85 -6.96 -4.41
CA LEU A 47 6.80 -7.92 -4.78
C LEU A 47 6.40 -8.81 -3.61
N PHE A 48 7.35 -9.30 -2.82
CA PHE A 48 7.06 -10.13 -1.66
C PHE A 48 6.23 -9.39 -0.61
N THR A 49 6.47 -8.09 -0.41
CA THR A 49 5.65 -7.28 0.51
C THR A 49 4.24 -7.00 0.01
N THR A 50 4.02 -6.91 -1.30
CA THR A 50 2.71 -6.58 -1.87
C THR A 50 1.89 -7.78 -2.31
N LEU A 51 2.54 -8.89 -2.70
CA LEU A 51 1.92 -10.16 -3.09
C LEU A 51 1.95 -11.23 -1.98
N GLY A 52 2.62 -10.97 -0.85
CA GLY A 52 2.69 -11.88 0.28
C GLY A 52 1.32 -12.07 0.95
N ASN A 53 0.55 -13.01 0.40
CA ASN A 53 -0.73 -13.57 0.85
C ASN A 53 -1.28 -13.09 2.21
N ASN A 54 -2.48 -12.49 2.17
CA ASN A 54 -3.59 -12.37 3.16
C ASN A 54 -3.32 -12.15 4.67
N THR A 55 -2.09 -12.11 5.16
CA THR A 55 -1.79 -12.02 6.61
C THR A 55 -0.64 -11.03 6.92
N GLY A 56 -0.14 -10.29 5.93
CA GLY A 56 0.92 -9.30 6.19
C GLY A 56 2.30 -9.92 6.44
N ASN A 57 2.44 -11.24 6.28
CA ASN A 57 3.70 -11.97 6.43
C ASN A 57 4.79 -11.46 5.47
N GLY A 58 4.43 -11.03 4.26
CA GLY A 58 5.36 -10.45 3.30
C GLY A 58 6.04 -9.18 3.83
N LEU A 59 5.26 -8.27 4.40
CA LEU A 59 5.76 -7.05 5.05
C LEU A 59 6.52 -7.38 6.34
N LEU A 60 6.03 -8.33 7.14
CA LEU A 60 6.68 -8.72 8.39
C LEU A 60 8.10 -9.27 8.15
N VAL A 61 8.26 -10.15 7.17
CA VAL A 61 9.57 -10.72 6.78
C VAL A 61 10.49 -9.61 6.24
N TYR A 62 9.96 -8.66 5.48
CA TYR A 62 10.72 -7.48 5.06
C TYR A 62 11.21 -6.64 6.26
N LEU A 63 10.35 -6.40 7.24
CA LEU A 63 10.69 -5.66 8.46
C LEU A 63 11.74 -6.40 9.32
N ILE A 64 11.71 -7.72 9.40
CA ILE A 64 12.74 -8.50 10.09
C ILE A 64 14.07 -8.42 9.34
N ARG A 65 14.06 -8.61 8.01
CA ARG A 65 15.25 -8.50 7.15
C ARG A 65 15.92 -7.13 7.28
N ARG A 66 15.14 -6.06 7.26
CA ARG A 66 15.67 -4.68 7.29
C ARG A 66 16.34 -4.34 8.63
N ARG A 67 15.95 -4.98 9.76
CA ARG A 67 16.60 -4.74 11.06
C ARG A 67 18.09 -5.07 11.03
N ASN A 68 18.48 -6.02 10.18
CA ASN A 68 19.87 -6.46 10.05
C ASN A 68 20.63 -5.78 8.88
N CYS A 69 20.01 -4.81 8.20
CA CYS A 69 20.62 -4.08 7.08
C CYS A 69 20.69 -2.58 7.40
N PRO A 70 21.88 -2.02 7.72
CA PRO A 70 22.04 -0.60 7.96
C PRO A 70 21.79 0.21 6.68
N VAL A 71 21.39 1.47 6.83
CA VAL A 71 21.21 2.39 5.70
C VAL A 71 22.59 2.78 5.20
N VAL A 72 22.94 2.36 3.99
CA VAL A 72 24.29 2.56 3.43
C VAL A 72 24.37 3.85 2.64
N ASN A 73 23.31 4.20 1.90
CA ASN A 73 23.32 5.38 1.05
C ASN A 73 21.90 5.96 0.93
N ILE A 74 21.68 7.16 1.46
CA ILE A 74 20.43 7.91 1.29
C ILE A 74 20.72 9.24 0.60
N THR A 75 20.30 9.36 -0.65
CA THR A 75 20.46 10.62 -1.40
C THR A 75 19.31 11.56 -1.06
N GLU A 76 19.54 12.88 -1.13
CA GLU A 76 18.46 13.88 -0.99
C GLU A 76 17.31 13.67 -2.01
N LYS A 77 17.63 13.15 -3.20
CA LYS A 77 16.64 12.73 -4.21
C LYS A 77 15.74 11.58 -3.71
N ASP A 78 16.32 10.60 -3.02
CA ASP A 78 15.58 9.47 -2.46
C ASP A 78 14.65 9.92 -1.32
N LYS A 79 15.11 10.86 -0.48
CA LYS A 79 14.28 11.48 0.57
C LYS A 79 13.07 12.22 -0.01
N LEU A 80 13.29 12.96 -1.11
CA LEU A 80 12.22 13.68 -1.80
C LEU A 80 11.19 12.71 -2.38
N GLU A 81 11.63 11.63 -3.04
CA GLU A 81 10.72 10.60 -3.57
C GLU A 81 9.93 9.90 -2.46
N ILE A 82 10.58 9.56 -1.34
CA ILE A 82 9.91 8.95 -0.18
C ILE A 82 8.84 9.89 0.37
N SER A 83 9.13 11.19 0.51
CA SER A 83 8.15 12.15 1.04
C SER A 83 6.93 12.32 0.12
N LYS A 84 7.13 12.35 -1.20
CA LYS A 84 6.05 12.37 -2.21
C LYS A 84 5.20 11.10 -2.13
N LYS A 85 5.85 9.93 -2.07
CA LYS A 85 5.16 8.63 -2.00
C LYS A 85 4.40 8.47 -0.69
N LYS A 86 4.93 8.94 0.45
CA LYS A 86 4.22 8.98 1.73
C LYS A 86 2.92 9.78 1.66
N LYS A 87 2.94 10.96 1.02
CA LYS A 87 1.73 11.78 0.81
C LYS A 87 0.72 11.05 -0.06
N ALA A 88 1.18 10.45 -1.16
CA ALA A 88 0.33 9.64 -2.02
C ALA A 88 -0.29 8.44 -1.27
N THR A 89 0.42 7.88 -0.27
CA THR A 89 -0.03 6.66 0.43
C THR A 89 -1.15 7.02 1.38
N GLY A 90 -1.07 8.20 1.99
CA GLY A 90 -2.18 8.79 2.73
C GLY A 90 -3.41 9.00 1.86
N ILE A 91 -3.24 9.44 0.60
CA ILE A 91 -4.37 9.60 -0.33
C ILE A 91 -5.00 8.24 -0.63
N GLY A 92 -4.21 7.23 -1.00
CA GLY A 92 -4.71 5.86 -1.24
C GLY A 92 -5.45 5.28 -0.04
N LEU A 93 -4.93 5.50 1.18
CA LEU A 93 -5.58 5.07 2.41
C LEU A 93 -6.91 5.80 2.65
N SER A 94 -6.99 7.10 2.35
CA SER A 94 -8.24 7.86 2.48
C SER A 94 -9.35 7.32 1.56
N PHE A 95 -9.01 6.91 0.33
CA PHE A 95 -9.94 6.26 -0.60
C PHE A 95 -10.46 4.92 -0.06
N ILE A 96 -9.59 4.11 0.56
CA ILE A 96 -10.00 2.83 1.17
C ILE A 96 -10.96 3.10 2.35
N CYS A 97 -10.63 4.05 3.23
CA CYS A 97 -11.48 4.40 4.37
C CYS A 97 -12.85 4.90 3.94
N LEU A 98 -12.90 5.85 3.00
CA LEU A 98 -14.16 6.41 2.47
C LEU A 98 -15.01 5.34 1.80
N GLY A 99 -14.39 4.48 0.98
CA GLY A 99 -15.09 3.37 0.34
C GLY A 99 -15.67 2.38 1.35
N THR A 100 -14.90 2.03 2.38
CA THR A 100 -15.32 1.08 3.43
C THR A 100 -16.47 1.65 4.27
N ILE A 101 -16.37 2.92 4.68
CA ILE A 101 -17.45 3.61 5.41
C ILE A 101 -18.72 3.67 4.55
N GLY A 102 -18.59 3.97 3.25
CA GLY A 102 -19.71 3.98 2.31
C GLY A 102 -20.42 2.63 2.19
N ILE A 103 -19.66 1.52 2.13
CA ILE A 103 -20.24 0.16 2.13
C ILE A 103 -20.96 -0.13 3.44
N LEU A 104 -20.34 0.17 4.60
CA LEU A 104 -20.93 -0.09 5.90
C LEU A 104 -22.26 0.66 6.11
N ILE A 105 -22.31 1.93 5.72
CA ILE A 105 -23.54 2.73 5.77
C ILE A 105 -24.59 2.14 4.83
N CYS A 106 -24.21 1.76 3.60
CA CYS A 106 -25.12 1.14 2.65
C CYS A 106 -25.68 -0.21 3.14
N GLN A 107 -24.92 -0.96 3.96
CA GLN A 107 -25.36 -2.22 4.58
C GLN A 107 -26.21 -2.00 5.83
N MET A 108 -25.96 -0.95 6.63
CA MET A 108 -26.77 -0.65 7.82
C MET A 108 -28.12 0.01 7.51
N VAL A 109 -28.24 0.66 6.35
CA VAL A 109 -29.48 1.31 5.89
C VAL A 109 -30.40 0.33 5.14
N LEU A 110 -29.93 -0.87 4.81
CA LEU A 110 -30.68 -1.94 4.12
C LEU A 110 -31.42 -2.86 5.10
#